data_AF-A0AA51YCP5-F1
#
_entry.id   AF-A0AA51YCP5-F1
#
_cell.length_a   1.000
_cell.length_b   1.000
_cell.length_c   1.000
_cell.angle_alpha   90.00
_cell.angle_beta   90.00
_cell.angle_gamma   90.00
#
_symmetry.space_group_name_H-M   'P 1'
#
loop_
_entity.id
_entity.type
_entity.pdbx_description
1 polymer ?
#
loop_
_entity_poly.entity_id
_entity_poly.type
_entity_poly.pdbx_seq_one_letter_code
_entity_poly.pdbx_strand_id
1 'polypeptide(L)'
;MPASPPYSTDFDPQTGEPVTIAPGLVRVTAPNASPYTFTGTNSFLIGHNAVAVLDPGPDDPVHLSALLEAIDGRAVLAVILTHTHRDHSGLARRLMAKTGAPLWSGGPHRLSRPLKRLEFNPFGRSGDFALVPDRTLADGEVIEIDGIGYEVVATPGHCANHLAFAAQGGSHLLVGDHVMGWNSTVVATPDGDLSDYLSSLDRVIALPQTRYVPAHGGEIADGPGFARALKAHRLMRNGQLLDVLRRGPTTLSAATRAIYPALKGKLAIAARRTLLSHAEYLERRGEILLERGLLGTRLALRH
;
A
#
# COMPACT_ATOMS: atom_id res chain seq x y z
N MET A 1 -10.45 -10.90 -22.39
CA MET A 1 -10.23 -10.53 -20.97
C MET A 1 -8.78 -10.10 -20.88
N PRO A 2 -8.43 -8.91 -20.34
CA PRO A 2 -7.04 -8.63 -20.03
C PRO A 2 -6.51 -9.73 -19.11
N ALA A 3 -5.28 -10.20 -19.36
CA ALA A 3 -4.64 -11.18 -18.51
C ALA A 3 -4.51 -10.62 -17.08
N SER A 4 -4.61 -11.50 -16.08
CA SER A 4 -4.22 -11.13 -14.71
C SER A 4 -2.80 -10.56 -14.71
N PRO A 5 -2.47 -9.61 -13.83
CA PRO A 5 -1.08 -9.19 -13.65
C PRO A 5 -0.19 -10.41 -13.41
N PRO A 6 1.06 -10.42 -13.91
CA PRO A 6 1.96 -11.56 -13.80
C PRO A 6 2.51 -11.66 -12.39
N TYR A 7 1.66 -12.10 -11.44
CA TYR A 7 2.04 -12.24 -10.04
C TYR A 7 3.14 -13.28 -9.88
N SER A 8 4.12 -12.97 -9.04
CA SER A 8 5.18 -13.90 -8.64
C SER A 8 5.11 -14.16 -7.14
N THR A 9 5.09 -15.43 -6.76
CA THR A 9 5.28 -15.88 -5.38
C THR A 9 6.69 -16.45 -5.16
N ASP A 10 7.57 -16.34 -6.16
CA ASP A 10 8.97 -16.73 -6.04
C ASP A 10 9.75 -15.61 -5.36
N PHE A 11 9.94 -15.76 -4.05
CA PHE A 11 10.62 -14.79 -3.22
C PHE A 11 11.17 -15.46 -1.96
N ASP A 12 12.49 -15.37 -1.78
CA ASP A 12 13.12 -15.71 -0.51
C ASP A 12 13.24 -14.44 0.36
N PRO A 13 12.47 -14.37 1.48
CA PRO A 13 12.51 -13.20 2.35
C PRO A 13 13.84 -13.07 3.10
N GLN A 14 14.61 -14.14 3.30
CA GLN A 14 15.74 -14.19 4.24
C GLN A 14 15.38 -13.47 5.55
N THR A 15 14.29 -13.90 6.17
CA THR A 15 13.65 -13.21 7.31
C THR A 15 14.65 -12.93 8.43
N GLY A 16 14.71 -11.69 8.88
CA GLY A 16 15.66 -11.21 9.91
C GLY A 16 17.08 -10.93 9.41
N GLU A 17 17.45 -11.37 8.22
CA GLU A 17 18.80 -11.16 7.68
C GLU A 17 18.87 -9.89 6.80
N PRO A 18 19.97 -9.12 6.87
CA PRO A 18 20.18 -7.98 5.98
C PRO A 18 20.55 -8.45 4.57
N VAL A 19 19.73 -8.05 3.59
CA VAL A 19 19.93 -8.36 2.16
C VAL A 19 20.18 -7.07 1.38
N THR A 20 21.35 -6.95 0.75
CA THR A 20 21.67 -5.81 -0.12
C THR A 20 20.83 -5.84 -1.40
N ILE A 21 20.05 -4.78 -1.64
CA ILE A 21 19.20 -4.62 -2.83
C ILE A 21 19.90 -3.75 -3.90
N ALA A 22 20.60 -2.70 -3.44
CA ALA A 22 21.40 -1.79 -4.24
C ALA A 22 22.48 -1.15 -3.35
N PRO A 23 23.49 -0.45 -3.91
CA PRO A 23 24.42 0.34 -3.10
C PRO A 23 23.67 1.30 -2.18
N GLY A 24 23.91 1.21 -0.87
CA GLY A 24 23.25 2.05 0.13
C GLY A 24 21.78 1.72 0.37
N LEU A 25 21.29 0.55 -0.08
CA LEU A 25 19.94 0.07 0.18
C LEU A 25 19.97 -1.40 0.63
N VAL A 26 19.62 -1.62 1.89
CA VAL A 26 19.55 -2.95 2.51
C VAL A 26 18.12 -3.23 2.95
N ARG A 27 17.63 -4.44 2.72
CA ARG A 27 16.33 -4.94 3.17
C ARG A 27 16.51 -5.83 4.39
N VAL A 28 15.63 -5.69 5.38
CA VAL A 28 15.44 -6.65 6.47
C VAL A 28 13.97 -7.03 6.51
N THR A 29 13.64 -8.31 6.33
CA THR A 29 12.24 -8.77 6.27
C THR A 29 11.76 -9.19 7.65
N ALA A 30 10.62 -8.65 8.09
CA ALA A 30 10.00 -8.96 9.39
C ALA A 30 9.34 -10.36 9.42
N PRO A 31 9.30 -11.05 10.58
CA PRO A 31 8.70 -12.38 10.73
C PRO A 31 7.17 -12.33 10.91
N ASN A 32 6.45 -11.55 10.08
CA ASN A 32 5.01 -11.32 10.19
C ASN A 32 4.21 -11.84 8.98
N ALA A 33 4.60 -12.98 8.43
CA ALA A 33 3.92 -13.60 7.28
C ALA A 33 2.41 -13.75 7.50
N SER A 34 1.60 -13.36 6.52
CA SER A 34 0.14 -13.43 6.58
C SER A 34 -0.49 -13.30 5.18
N PRO A 35 -1.81 -13.51 5.03
CA PRO A 35 -2.51 -13.26 3.77
C PRO A 35 -2.47 -11.80 3.27
N TYR A 36 -1.99 -10.85 4.09
CA TYR A 36 -1.86 -9.43 3.71
C TYR A 36 -0.39 -9.02 3.52
N THR A 37 0.53 -9.63 4.26
CA THR A 37 1.96 -9.30 4.27
C THR A 37 2.82 -10.31 3.51
N PHE A 38 2.20 -11.34 2.91
CA PHE A 38 2.86 -12.46 2.24
C PHE A 38 3.88 -13.15 3.15
N THR A 39 5.17 -13.11 2.81
CA THR A 39 6.27 -13.68 3.60
C THR A 39 6.72 -12.76 4.74
N GLY A 40 6.29 -11.49 4.75
CA GLY A 40 6.64 -10.50 5.76
C GLY A 40 6.71 -9.07 5.19
N THR A 41 6.81 -8.08 6.08
CA THR A 41 7.07 -6.68 5.72
C THR A 41 8.57 -6.47 5.51
N ASN A 42 8.94 -5.90 4.37
CA ASN A 42 10.29 -5.47 4.04
C ASN A 42 10.55 -4.10 4.66
N SER A 43 11.43 -4.03 5.65
CA SER A 43 12.02 -2.78 6.14
C SER A 43 13.29 -2.47 5.36
N PHE A 44 13.56 -1.19 5.09
CA PHE A 44 14.74 -0.79 4.34
C PHE A 44 15.65 0.15 5.14
N LEU A 45 16.95 -0.14 5.15
CA LEU A 45 17.99 0.79 5.58
C LEU A 45 18.53 1.49 4.34
N ILE A 46 18.49 2.82 4.35
CA ILE A 46 18.94 3.68 3.25
C ILE A 46 20.15 4.48 3.75
N GLY A 47 21.29 4.43 3.06
CA GLY A 47 22.53 5.13 3.40
C GLY A 47 23.71 4.19 3.64
N HIS A 48 24.90 4.77 3.87
CA HIS A 48 26.15 4.04 4.04
C HIS A 48 26.67 4.17 5.48
N ASN A 49 27.12 5.36 5.88
CA ASN A 49 27.74 5.67 7.18
C ASN A 49 26.70 6.11 8.22
N ALA A 50 25.63 6.75 7.74
CA ALA A 50 24.42 7.02 8.49
C ALA A 50 23.24 6.46 7.69
N VAL A 51 22.15 6.12 8.37
CA VAL A 51 21.01 5.46 7.73
C VAL A 51 19.68 6.11 8.06
N ALA A 52 18.72 6.05 7.15
CA ALA A 52 17.31 6.12 7.49
C ALA A 52 16.70 4.72 7.45
N VAL A 53 15.70 4.49 8.30
CA VAL A 53 14.91 3.25 8.27
C VAL A 53 13.56 3.56 7.68
N LEU A 54 13.27 3.03 6.48
CA LEU A 54 11.96 3.09 5.85
C LEU A 54 11.12 1.87 6.25
N ASP A 55 9.92 2.13 6.77
CA ASP A 55 8.95 1.14 7.24
C ASP A 55 9.56 0.15 8.24
N PRO A 56 9.74 0.52 9.52
CA PRO A 56 10.42 -0.30 10.53
C PRO A 56 9.69 -1.61 10.87
N GLY A 57 8.52 -1.86 10.30
CA GLY A 57 7.84 -3.15 10.42
C GLY A 57 6.81 -3.22 11.56
N PRO A 58 6.24 -4.41 11.81
CA PRO A 58 5.30 -4.66 12.90
C PRO A 58 5.98 -4.52 14.26
N ASP A 59 5.23 -4.24 15.33
CA ASP A 59 5.75 -4.23 16.70
C ASP A 59 6.16 -5.64 17.15
N ASP A 60 7.38 -6.02 16.76
CA ASP A 60 7.98 -7.33 16.99
C ASP A 60 9.41 -7.16 17.56
N PRO A 61 9.72 -7.76 18.71
CA PRO A 61 11.03 -7.61 19.33
C PRO A 61 12.16 -8.31 18.57
N VAL A 62 11.89 -9.39 17.82
CA VAL A 62 12.90 -10.09 17.02
C VAL A 62 13.30 -9.22 15.82
N HIS A 63 12.31 -8.62 15.15
CA HIS A 63 12.55 -7.69 14.05
C HIS A 63 13.28 -6.42 14.51
N LEU A 64 12.93 -5.90 15.68
CA LEU A 64 13.67 -4.75 16.24
C LEU A 64 15.16 -5.09 16.45
N SER A 65 15.47 -6.28 16.99
CA SER A 65 16.87 -6.71 17.14
C SER A 65 17.58 -6.83 15.80
N ALA A 66 16.94 -7.46 14.80
CA ALA A 66 17.47 -7.59 13.44
C ALA A 66 17.76 -6.21 12.80
N LEU A 67 16.86 -5.24 12.97
CA LEU A 67 17.09 -3.87 12.51
C LEU A 67 18.26 -3.20 13.22
N LEU A 68 18.38 -3.34 14.54
CA LEU A 68 19.48 -2.75 15.30
C LEU A 68 20.84 -3.38 14.94
N GLU A 69 20.87 -4.69 14.72
CA GLU A 69 22.05 -5.42 14.21
C GLU A 69 22.40 -4.93 12.80
N ALA A 70 21.42 -4.82 11.90
CA ALA A 70 21.66 -4.30 10.56
C ALA A 70 22.08 -2.82 10.57
N ILE A 71 21.59 -2.00 11.50
CA ILE A 71 22.03 -0.60 11.69
C ILE A 71 23.50 -0.56 12.11
N ASP A 72 23.97 -1.54 12.89
CA ASP A 72 25.38 -1.72 13.27
C ASP A 72 26.00 -0.44 13.89
N GLY A 73 25.27 0.19 14.81
CA GLY A 73 25.71 1.39 15.52
C GLY A 73 25.78 2.67 14.68
N ARG A 74 25.44 2.64 13.39
CA ARG A 74 25.36 3.83 12.53
C ARG A 74 24.31 4.81 13.04
N ALA A 75 24.57 6.11 12.83
CA ALA A 75 23.60 7.14 13.18
C ALA A 75 22.31 6.96 12.37
N VAL A 76 21.16 6.95 13.03
CA VAL A 76 19.86 6.87 12.35
C VAL A 76 19.32 8.28 12.16
N LEU A 77 19.27 8.74 10.91
CA LEU A 77 18.88 10.10 10.53
C LEU A 77 17.37 10.32 10.62
N ALA A 78 16.59 9.30 10.28
CA ALA A 78 15.13 9.34 10.34
C ALA A 78 14.55 7.92 10.37
N VAL A 79 13.38 7.79 11.01
CA VAL A 79 12.44 6.69 10.73
C VAL A 79 11.41 7.23 9.76
N ILE A 80 11.32 6.63 8.58
CA ILE A 80 10.46 7.08 7.48
C ILE A 80 9.34 6.06 7.30
N LEU A 81 8.13 6.52 7.00
CA LEU A 81 7.00 5.65 6.68
C LEU A 81 6.48 5.91 5.27
N THR A 82 6.25 4.83 4.51
CA THR A 82 5.41 4.87 3.31
C THR A 82 3.99 5.23 3.70
N HIS A 83 3.45 4.60 4.74
CA HIS A 83 2.14 4.89 5.28
C HIS A 83 2.01 4.36 6.72
N THR A 84 0.84 4.58 7.33
CA THR A 84 0.63 4.35 8.78
C THR A 84 -0.15 3.08 9.09
N HIS A 85 -0.09 2.04 8.25
CA HIS A 85 -0.55 0.72 8.69
C HIS A 85 0.49 0.08 9.62
N ARG A 86 0.01 -0.70 10.59
CA ARG A 86 0.79 -1.15 11.75
C ARG A 86 1.89 -2.14 11.42
N ASP A 87 1.77 -2.86 10.32
CA ASP A 87 2.83 -3.71 9.80
C ASP A 87 3.98 -2.91 9.20
N HIS A 88 3.81 -1.62 8.91
CA HIS A 88 4.87 -0.69 8.52
C HIS A 88 5.31 0.18 9.68
N SER A 89 4.36 0.71 10.45
CA SER A 89 4.60 1.74 11.47
C SER A 89 4.75 1.22 12.89
N GLY A 90 4.49 -0.07 13.12
CA GLY A 90 4.37 -0.66 14.46
C GLY A 90 5.59 -0.43 15.34
N LEU A 91 6.80 -0.61 14.78
CA LEU A 91 8.04 -0.41 15.50
C LEU A 91 8.51 1.04 15.60
N ALA A 92 7.89 2.00 14.90
CA ALA A 92 8.40 3.35 14.79
C ALA A 92 8.74 3.98 16.16
N ARG A 93 7.79 3.96 17.11
CA ARG A 93 8.00 4.54 18.44
C ARG A 93 9.15 3.89 19.21
N ARG A 94 9.31 2.57 19.12
CA ARG A 94 10.38 1.83 19.83
C ARG A 94 11.74 2.09 19.19
N LEU A 95 11.80 2.15 17.86
CA LEU A 95 13.02 2.47 17.14
C LEU A 95 13.46 3.91 17.41
N MET A 96 12.54 4.89 17.34
CA MET A 96 12.82 6.29 17.72
C MET A 96 13.38 6.40 19.14
N ALA A 97 12.79 5.69 20.11
CA ALA A 97 13.27 5.70 21.49
C ALA A 97 14.67 5.08 21.65
N LYS A 98 15.06 4.14 20.78
CA LYS A 98 16.39 3.52 20.78
C LYS A 98 17.45 4.38 20.09
N THR A 99 17.08 5.13 19.06
CA THR A 99 18.04 5.80 18.17
C THR A 99 18.04 7.32 18.30
N GLY A 100 17.00 7.90 18.88
CA GLY A 100 16.77 9.35 18.92
C GLY A 100 16.33 9.95 17.58
N ALA A 101 16.09 9.13 16.55
CA ALA A 101 15.74 9.60 15.22
C ALA A 101 14.31 10.17 15.17
N PRO A 102 14.07 11.26 14.40
CA PRO A 102 12.73 11.79 14.16
C PRO A 102 11.93 10.88 13.22
N LEU A 103 10.60 10.95 13.32
CA LEU A 103 9.65 10.27 12.44
C LEU A 103 9.21 11.17 11.28
N TRP A 104 9.40 10.69 10.05
CA TRP A 104 8.95 11.36 8.83
C TRP A 104 7.89 10.52 8.11
N SER A 105 6.79 11.12 7.67
CA SER A 105 5.75 10.42 6.90
C SER A 105 4.88 11.39 6.10
N GLY A 106 3.96 10.90 5.27
CA GLY A 106 2.96 11.71 4.55
C GLY A 106 1.86 12.33 5.43
N GLY A 107 2.12 12.46 6.74
CA GLY A 107 1.19 12.98 7.74
C GLY A 107 0.56 11.89 8.62
N PRO A 108 -0.30 12.28 9.59
CA PRO A 108 -1.01 11.33 10.44
C PRO A 108 -1.95 10.44 9.61
N HIS A 109 -2.27 9.26 10.15
CA HIS A 109 -3.25 8.39 9.52
C HIS A 109 -4.61 9.11 9.40
N ARG A 110 -5.21 9.05 8.22
CA ARG A 110 -6.53 9.64 7.95
C ARG A 110 -7.30 8.77 6.98
N LEU A 111 -8.62 8.85 7.07
CA LEU A 111 -9.51 8.23 6.10
C LEU A 111 -9.40 8.96 4.75
N SER A 112 -9.55 8.23 3.64
CA SER A 112 -9.64 8.80 2.30
C SER A 112 -10.87 9.70 2.13
N ARG A 113 -11.92 9.42 2.91
CA ARG A 113 -13.12 10.25 3.04
C ARG A 113 -13.80 10.05 4.40
N PRO A 114 -14.65 11.00 4.85
CA PRO A 114 -15.47 10.80 6.03
C PRO A 114 -16.35 9.54 5.93
N LEU A 115 -16.65 8.95 7.09
CA LEU A 115 -17.61 7.85 7.18
C LEU A 115 -18.99 8.30 6.69
N LYS A 116 -19.62 7.49 5.84
CA LYS A 116 -20.99 7.72 5.40
C LYS A 116 -21.97 7.12 6.42
N ARG A 117 -23.24 7.53 6.33
CA ARG A 117 -24.30 7.02 7.21
C ARG A 117 -24.34 5.48 7.21
N LEU A 118 -24.37 4.88 8.41
CA LEU A 118 -24.34 3.44 8.67
C LEU A 118 -23.04 2.71 8.28
N GLU A 119 -21.97 3.44 7.96
CA GLU A 119 -20.66 2.88 7.68
C GLU A 119 -19.79 2.83 8.95
N PHE A 120 -19.02 1.75 9.10
CA PHE A 120 -17.98 1.63 10.12
C PHE A 120 -16.62 1.51 9.43
N ASN A 121 -15.54 1.92 10.10
CA ASN A 121 -14.18 1.71 9.58
C ASN A 121 -13.69 0.30 9.95
N PRO A 122 -13.61 -0.65 9.00
CA PRO A 122 -13.11 -1.98 9.30
C PRO A 122 -11.57 -2.04 9.44
N PHE A 123 -10.85 -0.99 9.05
CA PHE A 123 -9.39 -0.88 9.06
C PHE A 123 -8.89 -0.11 10.28
N GLY A 124 -9.77 0.26 11.21
CA GLY A 124 -9.40 1.05 12.41
C GLY A 124 -8.32 0.40 13.28
N ARG A 125 -8.15 -0.92 13.19
CA ARG A 125 -7.06 -1.65 13.87
C ARG A 125 -5.79 -1.75 13.04
N SER A 126 -5.89 -1.64 11.71
CA SER A 126 -4.75 -1.69 10.80
C SER A 126 -4.00 -0.36 10.79
N GLY A 127 -4.70 0.78 10.82
CA GLY A 127 -4.09 2.10 10.90
C GLY A 127 -3.60 2.47 12.30
N ASP A 128 -2.48 3.18 12.38
CA ASP A 128 -2.00 3.85 13.59
C ASP A 128 -2.43 5.32 13.61
N PHE A 129 -3.65 5.55 14.09
CA PHE A 129 -4.25 6.89 14.25
C PHE A 129 -3.57 7.75 15.32
N ALA A 130 -2.81 7.14 16.22
CA ALA A 130 -2.14 7.84 17.31
C ALA A 130 -0.71 8.26 16.94
N LEU A 131 -0.24 7.89 15.74
CA LEU A 131 1.10 8.25 15.28
C LEU A 131 1.06 9.58 14.54
N VAL A 132 1.85 10.54 15.03
CA VAL A 132 2.01 11.86 14.43
C VAL A 132 3.50 12.01 14.07
N PRO A 133 3.84 12.30 12.81
CA PRO A 133 5.24 12.47 12.43
C PRO A 133 5.81 13.79 12.96
N ASP A 134 7.10 13.80 13.27
CA ASP A 134 7.87 15.01 13.58
C ASP A 134 8.03 15.91 12.34
N ARG A 135 8.06 15.30 11.15
CA ARG A 135 8.05 16.00 9.85
C ARG A 135 7.05 15.36 8.91
N THR A 136 6.15 16.18 8.37
CA THR A 136 5.27 15.75 7.27
C THR A 136 6.01 15.94 5.95
N LEU A 137 6.14 14.86 5.19
CA LEU A 137 6.75 14.90 3.86
C LEU A 137 5.71 15.29 2.81
N ALA A 138 6.13 16.13 1.86
CA ALA A 138 5.33 16.67 0.77
C ALA A 138 5.65 15.99 -0.56
N ASP A 139 4.64 15.89 -1.41
CA ASP A 139 4.78 15.40 -2.78
C ASP A 139 5.78 16.24 -3.58
N GLY A 140 6.69 15.58 -4.30
CA GLY A 140 7.73 16.17 -5.13
C GLY A 140 8.95 16.72 -4.38
N GLU A 141 8.97 16.68 -3.04
CA GLU A 141 10.18 17.05 -2.31
C GLU A 141 11.26 15.97 -2.46
N VAL A 142 12.53 16.38 -2.39
CA VAL A 142 13.66 15.44 -2.36
C VAL A 142 14.19 15.37 -0.94
N ILE A 143 14.24 14.16 -0.38
CA ILE A 143 14.94 13.87 0.86
C ILE A 143 16.32 13.30 0.53
N GLU A 144 17.32 13.74 1.28
CA GLU A 144 18.70 13.26 1.13
C GLU A 144 19.10 12.48 2.38
N ILE A 145 19.50 11.22 2.18
CA ILE A 145 19.93 10.31 3.24
C ILE A 145 21.36 9.87 2.92
N ASP A 146 22.34 10.42 3.66
CA ASP A 146 23.76 10.09 3.49
C ASP A 146 24.24 10.23 2.02
N GLY A 147 23.86 11.33 1.37
CA GLY A 147 24.18 11.61 -0.04
C GLY A 147 23.29 10.90 -1.06
N ILE A 148 22.34 10.06 -0.63
CA ILE A 148 21.39 9.37 -1.52
C ILE A 148 20.07 10.15 -1.56
N GLY A 149 19.73 10.69 -2.72
CA GLY A 149 18.49 11.44 -2.94
C GLY A 149 17.30 10.54 -3.29
N TYR A 150 16.16 10.78 -2.65
CA TYR A 150 14.87 10.20 -3.01
C TYR A 150 13.82 11.30 -3.19
N GLU A 151 13.17 11.32 -4.34
CA GLU A 151 11.96 12.12 -4.53
C GLU A 151 10.76 11.43 -3.88
N VAL A 152 10.04 12.17 -3.06
CA VAL A 152 8.81 11.73 -2.40
C VAL A 152 7.67 11.82 -3.41
N VAL A 153 6.98 10.71 -3.62
CA VAL A 153 5.85 10.64 -4.55
C VAL A 153 4.59 10.24 -3.77
N ALA A 154 3.68 11.19 -3.60
CA ALA A 154 2.40 10.92 -2.97
C ALA A 154 1.59 9.95 -3.85
N THR A 155 1.25 8.81 -3.26
CA THR A 155 0.54 7.71 -3.92
C THR A 155 -0.69 7.28 -3.12
N PRO A 156 -1.63 8.21 -2.80
CA PRO A 156 -2.84 7.86 -2.10
C PRO A 156 -3.66 6.83 -2.87
N GLY A 157 -4.43 6.03 -2.15
CA GLY A 157 -5.35 5.06 -2.74
C GLY A 157 -5.45 3.77 -1.94
N HIS A 158 -4.32 3.20 -1.52
CA HIS A 158 -4.32 2.12 -0.53
C HIS A 158 -4.61 2.69 0.88
N CYS A 159 -3.84 3.72 1.25
CA CYS A 159 -4.05 4.55 2.43
C CYS A 159 -3.92 6.03 2.01
N ALA A 160 -4.62 6.94 2.69
CA ALA A 160 -4.70 8.34 2.28
C ALA A 160 -3.36 9.10 2.41
N ASN A 161 -2.47 8.68 3.32
CA ASN A 161 -1.14 9.27 3.53
C ASN A 161 -0.01 8.45 2.90
N HIS A 162 -0.32 7.58 1.93
CA HIS A 162 0.67 6.71 1.31
C HIS A 162 1.65 7.48 0.42
N LEU A 163 2.94 7.16 0.59
CA LEU A 163 4.08 7.69 -0.15
C LEU A 163 4.87 6.55 -0.80
N ALA A 164 5.44 6.84 -1.97
CA ALA A 164 6.50 6.07 -2.59
C ALA A 164 7.76 6.94 -2.68
N PHE A 165 8.93 6.33 -2.85
CA PHE A 165 10.22 7.04 -2.87
C PHE A 165 11.02 6.66 -4.11
N ALA A 166 11.19 7.61 -5.03
CA ALA A 166 11.88 7.43 -6.30
C ALA A 166 13.37 7.78 -6.16
N ALA A 167 14.26 6.82 -6.38
CA ALA A 167 15.69 7.06 -6.25
C ALA A 167 16.20 8.04 -7.34
N GLN A 168 16.84 9.13 -6.92
CA GLN A 168 17.45 10.11 -7.83
C GLN A 168 18.68 9.49 -8.51
N GLY A 169 18.70 9.52 -9.84
CA GLY A 169 19.76 8.88 -10.65
C GLY A 169 19.77 7.35 -10.61
N GLY A 170 18.86 6.72 -9.87
CA GLY A 170 18.70 5.27 -9.76
C GLY A 170 17.54 4.72 -10.59
N SER A 171 17.50 3.40 -10.74
CA SER A 171 16.45 2.71 -11.51
C SER A 171 15.26 2.24 -10.67
N HIS A 172 15.32 2.38 -9.34
CA HIS A 172 14.34 1.76 -8.43
C HIS A 172 13.40 2.76 -7.76
N LEU A 173 12.15 2.32 -7.58
CA LEU A 173 11.10 2.99 -6.82
C LEU A 173 10.76 2.12 -5.60
N LEU A 174 10.94 2.65 -4.39
CA LEU A 174 10.41 2.03 -3.17
C LEU A 174 8.90 2.33 -3.13
N VAL A 175 8.07 1.35 -3.51
CA VAL A 175 6.66 1.58 -3.87
C VAL A 175 5.67 1.27 -2.74
N GLY A 176 6.17 0.81 -1.59
CA GLY A 176 5.33 0.45 -0.44
C GLY A 176 4.28 -0.60 -0.82
N ASP A 177 3.04 -0.31 -0.44
CA ASP A 177 1.86 -1.15 -0.67
C ASP A 177 1.04 -0.72 -1.89
N HIS A 178 1.50 0.28 -2.63
CA HIS A 178 0.82 0.77 -3.82
C HIS A 178 0.85 -0.26 -4.97
N VAL A 179 2.00 -0.93 -5.15
CA VAL A 179 2.18 -2.01 -6.14
C VAL A 179 2.95 -3.16 -5.50
N MET A 180 2.32 -4.33 -5.37
CA MET A 180 2.97 -5.55 -4.87
C MET A 180 3.09 -6.59 -5.99
N GLY A 181 4.22 -7.32 -6.02
CA GLY A 181 4.52 -8.28 -7.08
C GLY A 181 3.78 -9.62 -6.94
N TRP A 182 3.28 -9.95 -5.75
CA TRP A 182 2.68 -11.25 -5.44
C TRP A 182 1.14 -11.25 -5.43
N ASN A 183 0.52 -10.08 -5.30
CA ASN A 183 -0.93 -9.92 -5.29
C ASN A 183 -1.34 -8.46 -5.57
N SER A 184 -2.62 -8.23 -5.85
CA SER A 184 -3.17 -6.88 -5.93
C SER A 184 -3.30 -6.27 -4.54
N THR A 185 -2.94 -5.00 -4.38
CA THR A 185 -3.16 -4.27 -3.12
C THR A 185 -4.63 -4.16 -2.75
N VAL A 186 -4.93 -4.06 -1.45
CA VAL A 186 -6.30 -3.84 -1.00
C VAL A 186 -6.63 -2.35 -1.14
N VAL A 187 -7.66 -2.03 -1.91
CA VAL A 187 -8.14 -0.65 -2.07
C VAL A 187 -9.57 -0.60 -1.61
N ALA A 188 -9.79 -0.11 -0.40
CA ALA A 188 -11.08 -0.20 0.26
C ALA A 188 -11.39 1.05 1.08
N THR A 189 -12.51 1.68 0.77
CA THR A 189 -13.05 2.78 1.56
C THR A 189 -13.45 2.28 2.96
N PRO A 190 -13.35 3.13 4.00
CA PRO A 190 -12.98 4.55 3.97
C PRO A 190 -11.47 4.82 4.11
N ASP A 191 -10.61 3.80 4.13
CA ASP A 191 -9.16 3.98 4.33
C ASP A 191 -8.45 4.30 3.00
N GLY A 192 -8.77 3.50 1.98
CA GLY A 192 -8.36 3.70 0.60
C GLY A 192 -9.43 4.31 -0.29
N ASP A 193 -9.06 4.66 -1.52
CA ASP A 193 -9.93 5.19 -2.56
C ASP A 193 -9.46 4.73 -3.95
N LEU A 194 -10.36 4.18 -4.76
CA LEU A 194 -9.99 3.67 -6.09
C LEU A 194 -9.65 4.78 -7.09
N SER A 195 -10.24 5.96 -6.98
CA SER A 195 -9.90 7.08 -7.87
C SER A 195 -8.47 7.51 -7.62
N ASP A 196 -8.13 7.76 -6.35
CA ASP A 196 -6.77 8.11 -5.94
C ASP A 196 -5.78 7.01 -6.35
N TYR A 197 -6.14 5.75 -6.11
CA TYR A 197 -5.29 4.62 -6.49
C TYR A 197 -4.99 4.57 -7.99
N LEU A 198 -6.00 4.76 -8.85
CA LEU A 198 -5.82 4.74 -10.30
C LEU A 198 -4.97 5.93 -10.78
N SER A 199 -5.18 7.11 -10.20
CA SER A 199 -4.35 8.29 -10.48
C SER A 199 -2.90 8.08 -10.01
N SER A 200 -2.70 7.52 -8.82
CA SER A 200 -1.38 7.17 -8.29
C SER A 200 -0.68 6.10 -9.12
N LEU A 201 -1.41 5.15 -9.73
CA LEU A 201 -0.83 4.22 -10.70
C LEU A 201 -0.30 4.95 -11.94
N ASP A 202 -1.07 5.91 -12.49
CA ASP A 202 -0.60 6.71 -13.63
C ASP A 202 0.66 7.51 -13.30
N ARG A 203 0.74 8.05 -12.09
CA ARG A 203 1.93 8.77 -11.61
C ARG A 203 3.16 7.87 -11.60
N VAL A 204 3.10 6.71 -10.94
CA VAL A 204 4.29 5.83 -10.86
C VAL A 204 4.67 5.25 -12.23
N ILE A 205 3.70 5.00 -13.11
CA ILE A 205 3.96 4.55 -14.50
C ILE A 205 4.73 5.60 -15.32
N ALA A 206 4.52 6.88 -15.03
CA ALA A 206 5.16 8.00 -15.74
C ALA A 206 6.56 8.33 -15.21
N LEU A 207 6.96 7.79 -14.05
CA LEU A 207 8.30 7.96 -13.50
C LEU A 207 9.36 7.20 -14.32
N PRO A 208 10.62 7.66 -14.33
CA PRO A 208 11.70 6.99 -15.07
C PRO A 208 12.14 5.66 -14.44
N GLN A 209 11.82 5.39 -13.17
CA GLN A 209 12.20 4.16 -12.47
C GLN A 209 11.49 2.95 -13.07
N THR A 210 12.28 1.97 -13.50
CA THR A 210 11.78 0.74 -14.13
C THR A 210 11.58 -0.39 -13.14
N ARG A 211 12.35 -0.43 -12.06
CA ARG A 211 12.30 -1.49 -11.03
C ARG A 211 11.46 -1.02 -9.85
N TYR A 212 10.44 -1.77 -9.46
CA TYR A 212 9.64 -1.45 -8.26
C TYR A 212 10.00 -2.40 -7.12
N VAL A 213 10.33 -1.84 -5.97
CA VAL A 213 10.70 -2.56 -4.76
C VAL A 213 9.55 -2.40 -3.76
N PRO A 214 8.70 -3.43 -3.59
CA PRO A 214 7.53 -3.34 -2.71
C PRO A 214 7.88 -3.58 -1.24
N ALA A 215 6.98 -3.17 -0.35
CA ALA A 215 7.07 -3.51 1.06
C ALA A 215 6.72 -4.98 1.34
N HIS A 216 6.14 -5.70 0.37
CA HIS A 216 5.85 -7.13 0.50
C HIS A 216 6.25 -7.90 -0.76
N GLY A 217 7.00 -8.98 -0.57
CA GLY A 217 7.47 -9.86 -1.63
C GLY A 217 8.69 -9.34 -2.37
N GLY A 218 8.96 -9.96 -3.52
CA GLY A 218 10.10 -9.69 -4.36
C GLY A 218 9.98 -8.41 -5.19
N GLU A 219 11.11 -7.97 -5.68
CA GLU A 219 11.20 -6.87 -6.61
C GLU A 219 10.51 -7.19 -7.94
N ILE A 220 9.91 -6.17 -8.55
CA ILE A 220 9.27 -6.22 -9.85
C ILE A 220 10.21 -5.56 -10.87
N ALA A 221 10.81 -6.38 -11.75
CA ALA A 221 11.79 -5.91 -12.72
C ALA A 221 11.21 -4.94 -13.78
N ASP A 222 9.98 -5.20 -14.27
CA ASP A 222 9.21 -4.29 -15.13
C ASP A 222 8.04 -3.70 -14.32
N GLY A 223 8.38 -2.78 -13.41
CA GLY A 223 7.42 -2.05 -12.57
C GLY A 223 6.32 -1.35 -13.38
N PRO A 224 6.65 -0.51 -14.38
CA PRO A 224 5.66 0.15 -15.21
C PRO A 224 4.74 -0.82 -15.97
N GLY A 225 5.27 -1.91 -16.54
CA GLY A 225 4.47 -2.94 -17.20
C GLY A 225 3.50 -3.62 -16.24
N PHE A 226 3.99 -4.01 -15.06
CA PHE A 226 3.15 -4.60 -14.00
C PHE A 226 2.05 -3.63 -13.54
N ALA A 227 2.38 -2.36 -13.30
CA ALA A 227 1.43 -1.33 -12.89
C ALA A 227 0.35 -1.08 -13.96
N ARG A 228 0.69 -1.09 -15.25
CA ARG A 228 -0.29 -1.04 -16.35
C ARG A 228 -1.22 -2.25 -16.35
N ALA A 229 -0.69 -3.46 -16.16
CA ALA A 229 -1.50 -4.66 -16.05
C ALA A 229 -2.44 -4.61 -14.83
N LEU A 230 -1.95 -4.11 -13.70
CA LEU A 230 -2.74 -3.91 -12.48
C LEU A 230 -3.86 -2.89 -12.70
N LYS A 231 -3.56 -1.75 -13.34
CA LYS A 231 -4.55 -0.75 -13.75
C LYS A 231 -5.63 -1.36 -14.65
N ALA A 232 -5.23 -2.09 -15.69
CA ALA A 232 -6.15 -2.77 -16.60
C ALA A 232 -7.05 -3.77 -15.87
N HIS A 233 -6.50 -4.53 -14.92
CA HIS A 233 -7.25 -5.47 -14.09
C HIS A 233 -8.31 -4.75 -13.21
N ARG A 234 -8.00 -3.57 -12.65
CA ARG A 234 -8.99 -2.76 -11.91
C ARG A 234 -10.09 -2.22 -12.81
N LEU A 235 -9.75 -1.73 -13.99
CA LEU A 235 -10.75 -1.22 -14.95
C LEU A 235 -11.64 -2.35 -15.48
N MET A 236 -11.09 -3.54 -15.70
CA MET A 236 -11.88 -4.73 -16.01
C MET A 236 -12.90 -5.04 -14.91
N ARG A 237 -12.52 -4.89 -13.64
CA ARG A 237 -13.44 -5.09 -12.50
C ARG A 237 -14.60 -4.09 -12.51
N ASN A 238 -14.35 -2.82 -12.91
CA ASN A 238 -15.44 -1.86 -13.13
C ASN A 238 -16.41 -2.35 -14.21
N GLY A 239 -15.88 -2.85 -15.34
CA GLY A 239 -16.68 -3.45 -16.41
C GLY A 239 -17.56 -4.60 -15.91
N GLN A 240 -16.99 -5.52 -15.12
CA GLN A 240 -17.75 -6.63 -14.52
C GLN A 240 -18.89 -6.16 -13.61
N LEU A 241 -18.69 -5.08 -12.84
CA LEU A 241 -19.75 -4.53 -12.01
C LEU A 241 -20.87 -3.93 -12.87
N LEU A 242 -20.53 -3.18 -13.91
CA LEU A 242 -21.50 -2.64 -14.86
C LEU A 242 -22.26 -3.76 -15.58
N ASP A 243 -21.60 -4.83 -15.99
CA ASP A 243 -22.24 -6.00 -16.62
C ASP A 243 -23.26 -6.68 -15.70
N VAL A 244 -22.97 -6.76 -14.40
CA VAL A 244 -23.92 -7.25 -13.40
C VAL A 244 -25.13 -6.32 -13.32
N LEU A 245 -24.91 -4.99 -13.29
CA LEU A 245 -25.99 -4.02 -13.16
C LEU A 245 -26.86 -3.87 -14.41
N ARG A 246 -26.33 -4.18 -15.61
CA ARG A 246 -27.13 -4.28 -16.85
C ARG A 246 -28.20 -5.37 -16.81
N ARG A 247 -28.05 -6.37 -15.93
CA ARG A 247 -29.05 -7.42 -15.70
C ARG A 247 -30.15 -7.01 -14.72
N GLY A 248 -30.00 -5.85 -14.08
CA GLY A 248 -30.95 -5.28 -13.15
C GLY A 248 -30.30 -4.77 -11.85
N PRO A 249 -31.01 -3.91 -11.08
CA PRO A 249 -30.57 -3.47 -9.77
C PRO A 249 -30.30 -4.64 -8.83
N THR A 250 -29.25 -4.52 -8.00
CA THR A 250 -28.86 -5.58 -7.07
C THR A 250 -28.23 -5.04 -5.80
N THR A 251 -27.81 -5.93 -4.90
CA THR A 251 -27.04 -5.55 -3.71
C THR A 251 -25.54 -5.73 -3.95
N LEU A 252 -24.72 -4.94 -3.27
CA LEU A 252 -23.26 -5.10 -3.28
C LEU A 252 -22.83 -6.54 -2.94
N SER A 253 -23.51 -7.18 -1.98
CA SER A 253 -23.25 -8.57 -1.61
C SER A 253 -23.54 -9.56 -2.73
N ALA A 254 -24.66 -9.37 -3.45
CA ALA A 254 -25.01 -10.21 -4.60
C ALA A 254 -24.08 -9.98 -5.79
N ALA A 255 -23.74 -8.71 -6.09
CA ALA A 255 -22.74 -8.37 -7.10
C ALA A 255 -21.37 -8.98 -6.78
N THR A 256 -20.94 -8.93 -5.52
CA THR A 256 -19.68 -9.57 -5.07
C THR A 256 -19.70 -11.08 -5.34
N ARG A 257 -20.79 -11.78 -5.01
CA ARG A 257 -20.90 -13.23 -5.29
C ARG A 257 -20.90 -13.56 -6.78
N ALA A 258 -21.54 -12.73 -7.60
CA ALA A 258 -21.56 -12.91 -9.05
C ALA A 258 -20.15 -12.74 -9.66
N ILE A 259 -19.38 -11.79 -9.14
CA ILE A 259 -18.05 -11.42 -9.65
C ILE A 259 -16.94 -12.30 -9.07
N TYR A 260 -17.12 -12.84 -7.86
CA TYR A 260 -16.16 -13.68 -7.14
C TYR A 260 -16.80 -14.98 -6.62
N PRO A 261 -17.31 -15.88 -7.50
CA PRO A 261 -18.09 -17.04 -7.08
C PRO A 261 -17.29 -18.04 -6.22
N ALA A 262 -15.97 -18.10 -6.38
CA ALA A 262 -15.10 -19.03 -5.66
C ALA A 262 -14.64 -18.54 -4.27
N LEU A 263 -14.80 -17.24 -3.95
CA LEU A 263 -14.29 -16.69 -2.69
C LEU A 263 -15.23 -16.99 -1.50
N LYS A 264 -14.63 -17.40 -0.37
CA LYS A 264 -15.34 -17.73 0.88
C LYS A 264 -14.72 -17.00 2.08
N GLY A 265 -15.46 -16.93 3.19
CA GLY A 265 -14.97 -16.43 4.48
C GLY A 265 -14.36 -15.03 4.42
N LYS A 266 -13.17 -14.85 5.02
CA LYS A 266 -12.46 -13.56 5.09
C LYS A 266 -12.14 -12.96 3.72
N LEU A 267 -11.81 -13.79 2.73
CA LEU A 267 -11.50 -13.32 1.37
C LEU A 267 -12.72 -12.73 0.67
N ALA A 268 -13.92 -13.31 0.87
CA ALA A 268 -15.16 -12.75 0.35
C ALA A 268 -15.49 -11.38 0.97
N ILE A 269 -15.15 -11.19 2.25
CA ILE A 269 -15.30 -9.90 2.95
C ILE A 269 -14.35 -8.85 2.35
N ALA A 270 -13.08 -9.20 2.15
CA ALA A 270 -12.10 -8.31 1.53
C ALA A 270 -12.49 -7.93 0.08
N ALA A 271 -12.97 -8.90 -0.69
CA ALA A 271 -13.47 -8.68 -2.05
C ALA A 271 -14.69 -7.74 -2.05
N ARG A 272 -15.64 -7.92 -1.12
CA ARG A 272 -16.81 -7.02 -0.99
C ARG A 272 -16.39 -5.58 -0.67
N ARG A 273 -15.40 -5.40 0.21
CA ARG A 273 -14.85 -4.07 0.56
C ARG A 273 -14.17 -3.41 -0.63
N THR A 274 -13.39 -4.18 -1.38
CA THR A 274 -12.77 -3.69 -2.62
C THR A 274 -13.84 -3.31 -3.64
N LEU A 275 -14.86 -4.15 -3.83
CA LEU A 275 -15.97 -3.86 -4.75
C LEU A 275 -16.79 -2.63 -4.34
N LEU A 276 -16.91 -2.32 -3.04
CA LEU A 276 -17.51 -1.06 -2.59
C LEU A 276 -16.72 0.14 -3.12
N SER A 277 -15.38 0.10 -3.08
CA SER A 277 -14.54 1.17 -3.64
C SER A 277 -14.72 1.32 -5.15
N HIS A 278 -14.86 0.20 -5.89
CA HIS A 278 -15.25 0.22 -7.31
C HIS A 278 -16.62 0.86 -7.54
N ALA A 279 -17.61 0.52 -6.70
CA ALA A 279 -18.95 1.09 -6.80
C ALA A 279 -18.95 2.60 -6.54
N GLU A 280 -18.21 3.08 -5.54
CA GLU A 280 -18.08 4.52 -5.26
C GLU A 280 -17.34 5.27 -6.37
N TYR A 281 -16.32 4.65 -6.96
CA TYR A 281 -15.64 5.19 -8.14
C TYR A 281 -16.61 5.40 -9.31
N LEU A 282 -17.45 4.41 -9.61
CA LEU A 282 -18.45 4.49 -10.68
C LEU A 282 -19.59 5.47 -10.33
N GLU A 283 -20.00 5.54 -9.06
CA GLU A 283 -20.99 6.50 -8.56
C GLU A 283 -20.51 7.94 -8.79
N ARG A 284 -19.25 8.25 -8.43
CA ARG A 284 -18.66 9.59 -8.65
C ARG A 284 -18.57 9.98 -10.12
N ARG A 285 -18.41 9.00 -11.01
CA ARG A 285 -18.42 9.20 -12.48
C ARG A 285 -19.83 9.30 -13.06
N GLY A 286 -20.86 9.16 -12.23
CA GLY A 286 -22.25 9.23 -12.66
C GLY A 286 -22.73 8.01 -13.44
N GLU A 287 -22.04 6.87 -13.36
CA GLU A 287 -22.40 5.66 -14.11
C GLU A 287 -23.40 4.77 -13.36
N ILE A 288 -23.39 4.84 -12.02
CA ILE A 288 -24.27 4.05 -11.16
C ILE A 288 -24.88 4.92 -10.04
N LEU A 289 -25.98 4.44 -9.47
CA LEU A 289 -26.54 4.89 -8.20
C LEU A 289 -26.15 3.92 -7.10
N LEU A 290 -25.74 4.44 -5.93
CA LEU A 290 -25.37 3.64 -4.77
C LEU A 290 -26.12 4.13 -3.53
N GLU A 291 -27.01 3.29 -3.01
CA GLU A 291 -27.84 3.60 -1.84
C GLU A 291 -27.42 2.74 -0.64
N ARG A 292 -27.12 3.38 0.49
CA ARG A 292 -26.76 2.69 1.75
C ARG A 292 -28.00 2.54 2.63
N GLY A 293 -28.34 1.30 2.97
CA GLY A 293 -29.47 0.99 3.87
C GLY A 293 -29.10 -0.03 4.94
N LEU A 294 -30.03 -0.25 5.88
CA LEU A 294 -29.86 -1.21 7.00
C LEU A 294 -29.65 -2.66 6.53
N LEU A 295 -30.23 -3.01 5.38
CA LEU A 295 -30.10 -4.34 4.76
C LEU A 295 -28.91 -4.44 3.79
N GLY A 296 -28.03 -3.45 3.78
CA GLY A 296 -26.84 -3.38 2.93
C GLY A 296 -26.93 -2.30 1.84
N THR A 297 -25.94 -2.31 0.96
CA THR A 297 -25.80 -1.35 -0.14
C THR A 297 -26.50 -1.86 -1.39
N ARG A 298 -27.40 -1.05 -1.96
CA ARG A 298 -28.05 -1.28 -3.25
C ARG A 298 -27.33 -0.52 -4.35
N LEU A 299 -27.29 -1.12 -5.53
CA LEU A 299 -26.61 -0.63 -6.72
C LEU A 299 -27.56 -0.71 -7.92
N ALA A 300 -27.58 0.33 -8.74
CA ALA A 300 -28.32 0.38 -10.01
C ALA A 300 -27.54 1.20 -11.04
N LEU A 301 -27.79 0.99 -12.34
CA LEU A 301 -27.28 1.91 -13.36
C LEU A 301 -27.95 3.27 -13.22
N ARG A 302 -27.21 4.33 -13.52
CA ARG A 302 -27.79 5.67 -13.69
C ARG A 302 -28.25 5.79 -15.15
N HIS A 303 -29.54 6.05 -15.34
CA HIS A 303 -30.13 6.32 -16.65
C HIS A 303 -29.95 7.79 -17.03
#